data_AF-A0A519W5P2-F1
#
_entry.id   AF-A0A519W5P2-F1
#
_cell.length_a   1.000
_cell.length_b   1.000
_cell.length_c   1.000
_cell.angle_alpha   90.00
_cell.angle_beta   90.00
_cell.angle_gamma   90.00
#
_symmetry.space_group_name_H-M   'P 1'
#
loop_
_entity.id
_entity.type
_entity.pdbx_description
1 polymer ?
#
loop_
_entity_poly.entity_id
_entity_poly.type
_entity_poly.pdbx_seq_one_letter_code
_entity_poly.pdbx_strand_id
1 'polypeptide(L)'
;VVDGSYNLSVGPLGKKEFRIVKGSTIIWTGEPTSANANLTAMYEVNAAPIDLLNQPDLVQAKTKIPFQVYLMMKGELLKPTISFRIDLPENERATEIGSLSYTRLQNVNRDESELNKQVFALLALNRFIANNPFQSLSGGGGGVSTLARSSVSKLLTEQLNNLTSDLIQGVDLNFGVNSSEDYSTGSLQQKTDLEIGLSKKLLNDRLTVTVGSSFALEGPQAPGEKSTDIAGNVNVEYALSADGRYRLRAYRRNQNDVIVQGQIIETGLGFTLVVDYNKFREIFQKKRNRRTRNIEQKAQNEKTN
;
A
#
# COMPACT_ATOMS: atom_id res chain seq x y z
N VAL A 1 -23.32 1.32 22.23
CA VAL A 1 -23.54 2.36 21.20
C VAL A 1 -24.92 2.13 20.58
N VAL A 2 -25.78 3.17 20.56
CA VAL A 2 -27.15 3.09 19.98
C VAL A 2 -27.17 3.59 18.52
N ASP A 3 -26.30 4.55 18.19
CA ASP A 3 -26.00 5.03 16.82
C ASP A 3 -24.61 5.71 16.81
N GLY A 4 -23.90 5.71 15.68
CA GLY A 4 -22.58 6.33 15.54
C GLY A 4 -21.82 5.92 14.26
N SER A 5 -20.95 6.79 13.76
CA SER A 5 -20.04 6.47 12.64
C SER A 5 -18.58 6.54 13.10
N TYR A 6 -17.75 5.65 12.54
CA TYR A 6 -16.31 5.65 12.77
C TYR A 6 -15.61 5.83 11.43
N ASN A 7 -14.93 6.97 11.30
CA ASN A 7 -14.09 7.24 10.14
C ASN A 7 -12.76 6.50 10.32
N LEU A 8 -12.71 5.30 9.75
CA LEU A 8 -11.47 4.55 9.67
C LEU A 8 -10.65 5.10 8.50
N SER A 9 -9.64 5.89 8.83
CA SER A 9 -8.61 6.25 7.86
C SER A 9 -7.58 5.12 7.78
N VAL A 10 -7.86 4.11 6.95
CA VAL A 10 -6.89 3.03 6.66
C VAL A 10 -5.87 3.58 5.67
N GLY A 11 -4.90 4.35 6.17
CA GLY A 11 -3.77 4.90 5.42
C GLY A 11 -4.07 5.22 3.93
N PRO A 12 -3.62 4.38 2.97
CA PRO A 12 -3.68 4.62 1.52
C PRO A 12 -5.08 4.58 0.87
N LEU A 13 -6.13 4.15 1.58
CA LEU A 13 -7.43 3.77 1.00
C LEU A 13 -8.46 4.91 0.92
N GLY A 14 -8.03 6.14 1.23
CA GLY A 14 -8.91 7.28 1.41
C GLY A 14 -9.76 7.16 2.69
N LYS A 15 -10.63 8.15 2.92
CA LYS A 15 -11.58 8.10 4.04
C LYS A 15 -12.72 7.15 3.69
N LYS A 16 -12.80 6.03 4.42
CA LYS A 16 -13.94 5.12 4.35
C LYS A 16 -14.79 5.29 5.61
N GLU A 17 -16.05 5.65 5.42
CA GLU A 17 -16.98 5.83 6.53
C GLU A 17 -17.58 4.47 6.89
N PHE A 18 -17.10 3.90 8.00
CA PHE A 18 -17.70 2.68 8.55
C PHE A 18 -18.81 3.08 9.52
N ARG A 19 -20.00 2.55 9.31
CA ARG A 19 -21.15 2.74 10.21
C ARG A 19 -21.01 1.79 11.39
N ILE A 20 -21.09 2.29 12.62
CA ILE A 20 -20.97 1.44 13.82
C ILE A 20 -22.23 0.58 13.93
N VAL A 21 -22.02 -0.73 14.06
CA VAL A 21 -23.10 -1.69 14.23
C VAL A 21 -23.58 -1.67 15.68
N LYS A 22 -24.91 -1.71 15.86
CA LYS A 22 -25.55 -1.79 17.17
C LYS A 22 -25.02 -2.99 17.95
N GLY A 23 -24.75 -2.79 19.24
CA GLY A 23 -24.10 -3.80 20.10
C GLY A 23 -22.61 -3.56 20.34
N SER A 24 -22.00 -2.59 19.65
CA SER A 24 -20.63 -2.15 19.95
C SER A 24 -20.53 -1.47 21.32
N THR A 25 -19.46 -1.76 22.07
CA THR A 25 -19.21 -1.26 23.43
C THR A 25 -17.77 -0.81 23.62
N ILE A 26 -17.57 0.26 24.38
CA ILE A 26 -16.26 0.66 24.91
C ILE A 26 -16.44 0.72 26.43
N ILE A 27 -15.58 0.02 27.16
CA ILE A 27 -15.63 -0.09 28.61
C ILE A 27 -14.33 0.48 29.17
N TRP A 28 -14.41 1.54 29.97
CA TRP A 28 -13.28 2.09 30.68
C TRP A 28 -13.14 1.37 32.03
N THR A 29 -12.00 0.74 32.28
CA THR A 29 -11.76 -0.06 33.49
C THR A 29 -10.90 0.67 34.53
N GLY A 30 -10.76 1.99 34.43
CA GLY A 30 -9.90 2.79 35.28
C GLY A 30 -9.36 4.02 34.55
N GLU A 31 -8.06 4.05 34.28
CA GLU A 31 -7.42 5.16 33.57
C GLU A 31 -8.04 5.40 32.18
N PRO A 32 -8.14 6.66 31.70
CA PRO A 32 -8.68 6.99 30.37
C PRO A 32 -7.96 6.30 29.21
N THR A 33 -6.71 5.91 29.42
CA THR A 33 -5.83 5.18 28.50
C THR A 33 -6.10 3.67 28.47
N SER A 34 -6.73 3.13 29.51
CA SER A 34 -7.03 1.70 29.70
C SER A 34 -8.50 1.41 29.42
N ALA A 35 -8.93 1.68 28.18
CA ALA A 35 -10.26 1.33 27.69
C ALA A 35 -10.20 0.01 26.92
N ASN A 36 -11.19 -0.87 27.12
CA ASN A 36 -11.38 -2.06 26.32
C ASN A 36 -12.50 -1.82 25.31
N ALA A 37 -12.18 -1.96 24.03
CA ALA A 37 -13.10 -1.77 22.93
C ALA A 37 -13.57 -3.13 22.40
N ASN A 38 -14.88 -3.25 22.18
CA ASN A 38 -15.50 -4.28 21.37
C ASN A 38 -16.39 -3.58 20.35
N LEU A 39 -15.80 -3.15 19.26
CA LEU A 39 -16.44 -2.34 18.22
C LEU A 39 -16.61 -3.18 16.96
N THR A 40 -17.81 -3.18 16.41
CA THR A 40 -18.09 -3.71 15.08
C THR A 40 -18.60 -2.57 14.22
N ALA A 41 -17.99 -2.37 13.05
CA ALA A 41 -18.39 -1.34 12.11
C ALA A 41 -18.51 -1.94 10.71
N MET A 42 -19.40 -1.40 9.88
CA MET A 42 -19.73 -1.94 8.56
C MET A 42 -19.57 -0.87 7.48
N TYR A 43 -18.87 -1.21 6.41
CA TYR A 43 -18.77 -0.44 5.18
C TYR A 43 -19.48 -1.19 4.04
N GLU A 44 -20.30 -0.49 3.28
CA GLU A 44 -21.03 -1.05 2.16
C GLU A 44 -20.35 -0.68 0.84
N VAL A 45 -20.16 -1.65 -0.04
CA VAL A 45 -19.45 -1.48 -1.32
C VAL A 45 -20.16 -2.21 -2.43
N ASN A 46 -20.43 -1.50 -3.53
CA ASN A 46 -21.01 -2.10 -4.72
C ASN A 46 -19.92 -2.68 -5.62
N ALA A 47 -19.82 -4.01 -5.65
CA ALA A 47 -18.80 -4.74 -6.40
C ALA A 47 -19.44 -5.85 -7.26
N ALA A 48 -18.78 -6.21 -8.36
CA ALA A 48 -19.20 -7.33 -9.20
C ALA A 48 -18.63 -8.65 -8.64
N PRO A 49 -19.47 -9.68 -8.37
CA PRO A 49 -19.00 -10.96 -7.84
C PRO A 49 -18.21 -11.82 -8.83
N ILE A 50 -18.14 -11.46 -10.11
CA ILE A 50 -17.45 -12.25 -11.14
C ILE A 50 -16.02 -12.65 -10.75
N ASP A 51 -15.24 -11.71 -10.20
CA ASP A 51 -13.87 -11.94 -9.77
C ASP A 51 -13.81 -12.78 -8.47
N LEU A 52 -14.82 -12.67 -7.60
CA LEU A 52 -14.94 -13.50 -6.40
C LEU A 52 -15.25 -14.96 -6.74
N LEU A 53 -16.18 -15.15 -7.68
CA LEU A 53 -16.65 -16.46 -8.13
C LEU A 53 -15.64 -17.17 -9.04
N ASN A 54 -14.72 -16.43 -9.66
CA ASN A 54 -13.76 -16.95 -10.65
C ASN A 54 -14.47 -17.67 -11.82
N GLN A 55 -15.63 -17.17 -12.24
CA GLN A 55 -16.44 -17.73 -13.33
C GLN A 55 -16.61 -16.68 -14.43
N PRO A 56 -15.66 -16.57 -15.39
CA PRO A 56 -15.69 -15.52 -16.42
C PRO A 56 -16.89 -15.64 -17.37
N ASP A 57 -17.43 -16.84 -17.54
CA ASP A 57 -18.57 -17.12 -18.42
C ASP A 57 -19.92 -16.72 -17.82
N LEU A 58 -19.97 -16.44 -16.50
CA LEU A 58 -21.19 -16.08 -15.79
C LEU A 58 -21.47 -14.57 -15.95
N VAL A 59 -22.01 -14.18 -17.10
CA VAL A 59 -22.28 -12.78 -17.46
C VAL A 59 -23.10 -12.04 -16.39
N GLN A 60 -24.04 -12.73 -15.75
CA GLN A 60 -24.88 -12.18 -14.69
C GLN A 60 -24.07 -11.72 -13.46
N ALA A 61 -22.91 -12.33 -13.20
CA ALA A 61 -21.99 -11.95 -12.12
C ALA A 61 -21.20 -10.66 -12.39
N LYS A 62 -21.34 -10.05 -13.58
CA LYS A 62 -20.80 -8.70 -13.87
C LYS A 62 -21.66 -7.59 -13.25
N THR A 63 -22.90 -7.90 -12.89
CA THR A 63 -23.80 -6.96 -12.23
C THR A 63 -23.30 -6.68 -10.82
N LYS A 64 -23.16 -5.41 -10.47
CA LYS A 64 -22.72 -5.01 -9.13
C LYS A 64 -23.84 -5.25 -8.14
N ILE A 65 -23.50 -5.84 -7.00
CA ILE A 65 -24.39 -6.01 -5.84
C ILE A 65 -23.71 -5.41 -4.60
N PRO A 66 -24.50 -4.97 -3.59
CA PRO A 66 -23.95 -4.37 -2.39
C PRO A 66 -23.35 -5.44 -1.47
N PHE A 67 -22.04 -5.39 -1.23
CA PHE A 67 -21.34 -6.20 -0.25
C PHE A 67 -21.10 -5.41 1.04
N GLN A 68 -21.03 -6.10 2.16
CA GLN A 68 -20.81 -5.53 3.49
C GLN A 68 -19.48 -5.99 4.06
N VAL A 69 -18.54 -5.06 4.23
CA VAL A 69 -17.26 -5.28 4.89
C VAL A 69 -17.40 -4.91 6.36
N TYR A 70 -17.31 -5.90 7.25
CA TYR A 70 -17.30 -5.70 8.69
C TYR A 70 -15.86 -5.58 9.18
N LEU A 71 -15.58 -4.50 9.92
CA LEU A 71 -14.40 -4.35 10.76
C LEU A 71 -14.79 -4.66 12.19
N MET A 72 -14.08 -5.59 12.81
CA MET A 72 -14.23 -5.95 14.23
C MET A 72 -12.95 -5.56 14.96
N MET A 73 -13.09 -4.84 16.05
CA MET A 73 -12.00 -4.35 16.87
C MET A 73 -12.23 -4.80 18.31
N LYS A 74 -11.32 -5.60 18.85
CA LYS A 74 -11.41 -6.18 20.19
C LYS A 74 -10.15 -5.91 21.00
N GLY A 75 -10.30 -5.69 22.31
CA GLY A 75 -9.19 -5.56 23.24
C GLY A 75 -8.88 -4.12 23.63
N GLU A 76 -7.66 -3.86 24.10
CA GLU A 76 -7.24 -2.54 24.56
C GLU A 76 -7.31 -1.50 23.44
N LEU A 77 -7.90 -0.34 23.70
CA LEU A 77 -8.11 0.72 22.71
C LEU A 77 -6.79 1.22 22.10
N LEU A 78 -5.69 1.17 22.85
CA LEU A 78 -4.35 1.55 22.38
C LEU A 78 -3.67 0.45 21.54
N LYS A 79 -4.09 -0.81 21.67
CA LYS A 79 -3.55 -1.97 20.94
C LYS A 79 -4.66 -2.95 20.59
N PRO A 80 -5.64 -2.55 19.76
CA PRO A 80 -6.75 -3.43 19.48
C PRO A 80 -6.32 -4.53 18.52
N THR A 81 -6.92 -5.72 18.68
CA THR A 81 -6.91 -6.75 17.65
C THR A 81 -7.99 -6.39 16.62
N ILE A 82 -7.59 -6.21 15.37
CA ILE A 82 -8.47 -5.90 14.26
C ILE A 82 -8.67 -7.17 13.44
N SER A 83 -9.92 -7.51 13.14
CA SER A 83 -10.29 -8.58 12.22
C SER A 83 -11.40 -8.13 11.29
N PHE A 84 -11.53 -8.82 10.17
CA PHE A 84 -12.52 -8.49 9.15
C PHE A 84 -13.50 -9.62 8.92
N ARG A 85 -14.60 -9.32 8.23
CA ARG A 85 -15.54 -10.30 7.67
C ARG A 85 -16.25 -9.66 6.49
N ILE A 86 -16.41 -10.38 5.39
CA ILE A 86 -17.22 -9.93 4.26
C ILE A 86 -18.57 -10.65 4.32
N ASP A 87 -19.65 -9.91 4.11
CA ASP A 87 -21.01 -10.44 4.08
C ASP A 87 -21.81 -9.85 2.91
N LEU A 88 -22.99 -10.39 2.70
CA LEU A 88 -23.96 -9.95 1.72
C LEU A 88 -25.30 -9.64 2.43
N PRO A 89 -25.99 -8.53 2.12
CA PRO A 89 -27.32 -8.22 2.63
C PRO A 89 -28.32 -9.34 2.38
N GLU A 90 -29.22 -9.60 3.33
CA GLU A 90 -30.15 -10.74 3.27
C GLU A 90 -31.04 -10.73 2.00
N ASN A 91 -31.45 -9.55 1.54
CA ASN A 91 -32.25 -9.40 0.32
C ASN A 91 -31.50 -9.82 -0.95
N GLU A 92 -30.17 -9.66 -0.98
CA GLU A 92 -29.34 -10.05 -2.12
C GLU A 92 -29.07 -11.56 -2.13
N ARG A 93 -29.06 -12.21 -0.96
CA ARG A 93 -28.81 -13.67 -0.82
C ARG A 93 -29.85 -14.54 -1.53
N ALA A 94 -31.07 -14.02 -1.74
CA ALA A 94 -32.15 -14.72 -2.41
C ALA A 94 -31.98 -14.82 -3.94
N THR A 95 -31.05 -14.05 -4.52
CA THR A 95 -30.74 -14.14 -5.95
C THR A 95 -29.81 -15.32 -6.23
N GLU A 96 -29.85 -15.88 -7.45
CA GLU A 96 -28.96 -16.97 -7.87
C GLU A 96 -27.48 -16.58 -7.69
N ILE A 97 -27.10 -15.40 -8.18
CA ILE A 97 -25.74 -14.86 -8.04
C ILE A 97 -25.40 -14.55 -6.58
N GLY A 98 -26.34 -14.02 -5.81
CA GLY A 98 -26.13 -13.71 -4.40
C GLY A 98 -25.92 -14.96 -3.54
N SER A 99 -26.65 -16.04 -3.81
CA SER A 99 -26.49 -17.33 -3.14
C SER A 99 -25.12 -17.97 -3.44
N LEU A 100 -24.69 -17.95 -4.70
CA LEU A 100 -23.34 -18.39 -5.10
C LEU A 100 -22.25 -17.54 -4.44
N SER A 101 -22.41 -16.21 -4.48
CA SER A 101 -21.47 -15.26 -3.88
C SER A 101 -21.37 -15.48 -2.38
N TYR A 102 -22.50 -15.64 -1.69
CA TYR A 102 -22.55 -15.88 -0.25
C TYR A 102 -21.81 -17.18 0.13
N THR A 103 -22.03 -18.26 -0.62
CA THR A 103 -21.32 -19.53 -0.40
C THR A 103 -19.81 -19.35 -0.57
N ARG A 104 -19.37 -18.60 -1.59
CA ARG A 104 -17.95 -18.30 -1.78
C ARG A 104 -17.37 -17.44 -0.66
N LEU A 105 -18.12 -16.44 -0.17
CA LEU A 105 -17.73 -15.61 0.97
C LEU A 105 -17.56 -16.43 2.25
N GLN A 106 -18.35 -17.49 2.48
CA GLN A 106 -18.15 -18.38 3.64
C GLN A 106 -16.79 -19.08 3.59
N ASN A 107 -16.28 -19.39 2.39
CA ASN A 107 -14.94 -19.96 2.24
C ASN A 107 -13.85 -18.89 2.42
N VAL A 108 -14.04 -17.69 1.85
CA VAL A 108 -13.11 -16.57 2.02
C VAL A 108 -12.99 -16.18 3.50
N ASN A 109 -14.09 -16.10 4.24
CA ASN A 109 -14.10 -15.75 5.66
C ASN A 109 -13.41 -16.78 6.57
N ARG A 110 -13.11 -18.00 6.08
CA ARG A 110 -12.39 -19.04 6.83
C ARG A 110 -10.88 -18.93 6.68
N ASP A 111 -10.40 -18.29 5.63
CA ASP A 111 -8.98 -18.06 5.36
C ASP A 111 -8.66 -16.59 5.59
N GLU A 112 -7.94 -16.30 6.67
CA GLU A 112 -7.63 -14.93 7.07
C GLU A 112 -6.79 -14.19 6.02
N SER A 113 -5.91 -14.89 5.30
CA SER A 113 -5.07 -14.28 4.27
C SER A 113 -5.91 -13.86 3.06
N GLU A 114 -6.73 -14.79 2.57
CA GLU A 114 -7.62 -14.53 1.44
C GLU A 114 -8.68 -13.46 1.80
N LEU A 115 -9.23 -13.52 3.02
CA LEU A 115 -10.14 -12.51 3.53
C LEU A 115 -9.52 -11.11 3.52
N ASN A 116 -8.33 -10.96 4.09
CA ASN A 116 -7.64 -9.68 4.15
C ASN A 116 -7.33 -9.14 2.75
N LYS A 117 -6.94 -10.01 1.82
CA LYS A 117 -6.72 -9.67 0.40
C LYS A 117 -8.00 -9.14 -0.26
N GLN A 118 -9.12 -9.84 -0.11
CA GLN A 118 -10.39 -9.42 -0.70
C GLN A 118 -10.94 -8.14 -0.06
N VAL A 119 -10.82 -7.99 1.27
CA VAL A 119 -11.20 -6.77 1.99
C VAL A 119 -10.40 -5.58 1.48
N PHE A 120 -9.08 -5.73 1.35
CA PHE A 120 -8.22 -4.67 0.83
C PHE A 120 -8.63 -4.27 -0.59
N ALA A 121 -8.86 -5.25 -1.46
CA ALA A 121 -9.32 -5.01 -2.83
C ALA A 121 -10.65 -4.24 -2.88
N LEU A 122 -11.61 -4.61 -2.02
CA LEU A 122 -12.90 -3.94 -1.92
C LEU A 122 -12.76 -2.49 -1.42
N LEU A 123 -11.90 -2.25 -0.43
CA LEU A 123 -11.70 -0.90 0.11
C LEU A 123 -10.88 -0.02 -0.85
N ALA A 124 -9.87 -0.57 -1.50
CA ALA A 124 -8.98 0.16 -2.42
C ALA A 124 -9.60 0.38 -3.80
N LEU A 125 -10.15 -0.68 -4.38
CA LEU A 125 -10.51 -0.75 -5.80
C LEU A 125 -12.02 -0.85 -6.02
N ASN A 126 -12.81 -1.02 -4.96
CA ASN A 126 -14.25 -1.33 -5.04
C ASN A 126 -14.57 -2.54 -5.93
N ARG A 127 -13.68 -3.55 -5.95
CA ARG A 127 -13.82 -4.81 -6.71
C ARG A 127 -13.12 -5.96 -5.97
N PHE A 128 -13.52 -7.19 -6.28
CA PHE A 128 -12.79 -8.38 -5.85
C PHE A 128 -11.56 -8.63 -6.72
N ILE A 129 -10.66 -9.48 -6.23
CA ILE A 129 -9.50 -9.98 -6.99
C ILE A 129 -9.72 -11.46 -7.28
N ALA A 130 -9.61 -11.84 -8.54
CA ALA A 130 -9.65 -13.24 -8.94
C ALA A 130 -8.43 -14.00 -8.39
N ASN A 131 -8.60 -15.31 -8.14
CA ASN A 131 -7.52 -16.21 -7.73
C ASN A 131 -6.37 -16.20 -8.75
N ASN A 132 -6.69 -15.93 -10.01
CA ASN A 132 -5.73 -15.67 -11.06
C ASN A 132 -6.14 -14.38 -11.80
N PRO A 133 -5.57 -13.22 -11.43
CA PRO A 133 -5.92 -11.93 -12.05
C PRO A 133 -5.59 -11.88 -13.56
N PHE A 134 -4.89 -12.89 -14.08
CA PHE A 134 -4.55 -13.04 -15.49
C PHE A 134 -5.48 -14.00 -16.26
N GLN A 135 -6.34 -14.79 -15.60
CA GLN A 135 -7.33 -15.62 -16.30
C GLN A 135 -8.50 -14.80 -16.87
N SER A 136 -8.83 -13.67 -16.24
CA SER A 136 -9.74 -12.68 -16.85
C SER A 136 -9.17 -12.07 -18.13
N LEU A 137 -7.85 -12.14 -18.35
CA LEU A 137 -7.17 -11.60 -19.53
C LEU A 137 -6.99 -12.67 -20.63
N SER A 138 -7.13 -13.96 -20.33
CA SER A 138 -7.08 -15.05 -21.33
C SER A 138 -8.35 -15.20 -22.17
N GLY A 139 -9.39 -14.40 -21.91
CA GLY A 139 -10.60 -14.34 -22.74
C GLY A 139 -10.39 -13.61 -24.09
N GLY A 140 -9.24 -12.98 -24.31
CA GLY A 140 -8.79 -12.51 -25.63
C GLY A 140 -7.62 -13.39 -26.09
N GLY A 141 -7.84 -14.20 -27.12
CA GLY A 141 -6.94 -15.27 -27.52
C GLY A 141 -5.48 -14.86 -27.73
N GLY A 142 -4.57 -15.78 -27.37
CA GLY A 142 -3.17 -15.78 -27.75
C GLY A 142 -2.23 -15.42 -26.60
N GLY A 143 -1.30 -16.34 -26.31
CA GLY A 143 -0.35 -16.28 -25.19
C GLY A 143 0.25 -14.89 -24.96
N VAL A 144 0.00 -14.35 -23.77
CA VAL A 144 0.53 -13.06 -23.36
C VAL A 144 1.95 -13.25 -22.81
N SER A 145 2.93 -12.87 -23.62
CA SER A 145 4.35 -12.86 -23.27
C SER A 145 4.65 -11.86 -22.13
N THR A 146 5.78 -12.09 -21.46
CA THR A 146 6.38 -11.32 -20.35
C THR A 146 6.44 -9.80 -20.56
N LEU A 147 6.38 -9.33 -21.82
CA LEU A 147 6.39 -7.91 -22.19
C LEU A 147 5.07 -7.17 -21.91
N ALA A 148 3.91 -7.85 -21.97
CA ALA A 148 2.64 -7.20 -21.66
C ALA A 148 2.45 -7.03 -20.15
N ARG A 149 2.98 -7.95 -19.33
CA ARG A 149 2.88 -7.91 -17.86
C ARG A 149 3.66 -6.73 -17.26
N SER A 150 4.90 -6.51 -17.71
CA SER A 150 5.71 -5.37 -17.25
C SER A 150 5.15 -4.01 -17.68
N SER A 151 4.45 -3.95 -18.82
CA SER A 151 3.84 -2.73 -19.33
C SER A 151 2.52 -2.38 -18.61
N VAL A 152 1.72 -3.38 -18.25
CA VAL A 152 0.46 -3.19 -17.52
C VAL A 152 0.71 -2.89 -16.04
N SER A 153 1.71 -3.52 -15.41
CA SER A 153 2.11 -3.16 -14.04
C SER A 153 2.60 -1.71 -13.94
N LYS A 154 3.31 -1.22 -14.97
CA LYS A 154 3.71 0.19 -15.08
C LYS A 154 2.52 1.12 -15.29
N LEU A 155 1.58 0.78 -16.19
CA LEU A 155 0.38 1.60 -16.43
C LEU A 155 -0.59 1.63 -15.24
N LEU A 156 -0.79 0.53 -14.51
CA LEU A 156 -1.55 0.54 -13.26
C LEU A 156 -0.83 1.35 -12.19
N THR A 157 0.49 1.22 -12.07
CA THR A 157 1.28 2.00 -11.10
C THR A 157 1.24 3.49 -11.42
N GLU A 158 1.35 3.89 -12.69
CA GLU A 158 1.28 5.28 -13.13
C GLU A 158 -0.14 5.87 -12.93
N GLN A 159 -1.20 5.12 -13.22
CA GLN A 159 -2.57 5.58 -12.95
C GLN A 159 -2.88 5.64 -11.46
N LEU A 160 -2.38 4.71 -10.65
CA LEU A 160 -2.49 4.74 -9.19
C LEU A 160 -1.73 5.93 -8.59
N ASN A 161 -0.50 6.21 -9.07
CA ASN A 161 0.27 7.37 -8.63
C ASN A 161 -0.34 8.70 -9.08
N ASN A 162 -1.04 8.73 -10.22
CA ASN A 162 -1.74 9.93 -10.69
C ASN A 162 -3.04 10.21 -9.91
N LEU A 163 -3.74 9.16 -9.45
CA LEU A 163 -4.95 9.28 -8.63
C LEU A 163 -4.66 9.67 -7.17
N THR A 164 -3.43 9.47 -6.69
CA THR A 164 -3.05 9.72 -5.30
C THR A 164 -2.49 11.11 -5.04
N SER A 165 -2.03 11.82 -6.09
CA SER A 165 -1.49 13.17 -5.97
C SER A 165 -2.49 14.18 -5.40
N ASP A 166 -3.80 13.91 -5.51
CA ASP A 166 -4.87 14.81 -5.03
C ASP A 166 -5.55 14.34 -3.74
N LEU A 167 -5.27 13.13 -3.24
CA LEU A 167 -6.16 12.48 -2.26
C LEU A 167 -5.89 12.91 -0.81
N ILE A 168 -4.69 13.41 -0.49
CA ILE A 168 -4.34 13.90 0.86
C ILE A 168 -3.35 15.09 0.79
N GLN A 169 -3.79 16.27 1.22
CA GLN A 169 -2.88 17.42 1.40
C GLN A 169 -1.77 17.09 2.40
N GLY A 170 -0.52 17.06 1.94
CA GLY A 170 0.68 16.93 2.77
C GLY A 170 1.17 15.50 3.03
N VAL A 171 0.67 14.50 2.31
CA VAL A 171 1.18 13.11 2.35
C VAL A 171 1.31 12.56 0.93
N ASP A 172 2.51 12.16 0.55
CA ASP A 172 2.81 11.57 -0.75
C ASP A 172 2.65 10.04 -0.64
N LEU A 173 1.82 9.44 -1.51
CA LEU A 173 1.57 8.00 -1.54
C LEU A 173 2.08 7.39 -2.83
N ASN A 174 2.85 6.30 -2.74
CA ASN A 174 3.44 5.61 -3.87
C ASN A 174 3.10 4.12 -3.85
N PHE A 175 2.73 3.58 -5.01
CA PHE A 175 2.53 2.16 -5.22
C PHE A 175 3.62 1.60 -6.14
N GLY A 176 4.02 0.36 -5.92
CA GLY A 176 4.92 -0.38 -6.80
C GLY A 176 4.53 -1.85 -6.84
N VAL A 177 4.61 -2.47 -8.02
CA VAL A 177 4.45 -3.92 -8.17
C VAL A 177 5.78 -4.47 -8.63
N ASN A 178 6.36 -5.39 -7.86
CA ASN A 178 7.60 -6.05 -8.19
C ASN A 178 7.31 -7.53 -8.52
N SER A 179 7.61 -7.94 -9.74
CA SER A 179 7.50 -9.34 -10.16
C SER A 179 8.88 -9.88 -10.49
N SER A 180 9.28 -10.97 -9.86
CA SER A 180 10.54 -11.66 -10.08
C SER A 180 10.31 -13.11 -10.52
N GLU A 181 11.27 -13.62 -11.29
CA GLU A 181 11.30 -15.01 -11.74
C GLU A 181 12.56 -15.67 -11.19
N ASP A 182 12.41 -16.81 -10.54
CA ASP A 182 13.50 -17.64 -10.03
C ASP A 182 13.53 -19.00 -10.74
N TYR A 183 14.72 -19.41 -11.16
CA TYR A 183 15.02 -20.68 -11.83
C TYR A 183 15.96 -21.57 -11.00
N SER A 184 16.33 -21.13 -9.78
CA SER A 184 17.34 -21.77 -8.92
C SER A 184 17.01 -23.22 -8.53
N THR A 185 15.74 -23.62 -8.59
CA THR A 185 15.26 -24.98 -8.26
C THR A 185 15.06 -25.89 -9.46
N GLY A 186 15.41 -25.43 -10.68
CA GLY A 186 15.18 -26.20 -11.92
C GLY A 186 13.73 -26.16 -12.45
N SER A 187 12.85 -25.40 -11.79
CA SER A 187 11.49 -25.08 -12.24
C SER A 187 11.27 -23.58 -12.11
N LEU A 188 10.44 -23.00 -12.98
CA LEU A 188 10.09 -21.59 -12.92
C LEU A 188 9.26 -21.32 -11.65
N GLN A 189 9.77 -20.51 -10.75
CA GLN A 189 9.03 -19.93 -9.62
C GLN A 189 8.82 -18.45 -9.89
N GLN A 190 7.56 -18.03 -9.99
CA GLN A 190 7.20 -16.62 -10.16
C GLN A 190 6.75 -16.07 -8.81
N LYS A 191 7.29 -14.91 -8.42
CA LYS A 191 6.89 -14.18 -7.22
C LYS A 191 6.45 -12.77 -7.61
N THR A 192 5.31 -12.31 -7.10
CA THR A 192 4.83 -10.95 -7.28
C THR A 192 4.48 -10.34 -5.94
N ASP A 193 5.10 -9.20 -5.65
CA ASP A 193 4.91 -8.43 -4.42
C ASP A 193 4.35 -7.04 -4.76
N LEU A 194 3.35 -6.59 -4.00
CA LEU A 194 2.85 -5.23 -4.02
C LEU A 194 3.50 -4.43 -2.88
N GLU A 195 4.19 -3.37 -3.25
CA GLU A 195 4.80 -2.41 -2.35
C GLU A 195 3.93 -1.15 -2.26
N ILE A 196 3.65 -0.74 -1.03
CA ILE A 196 2.91 0.50 -0.74
C ILE A 196 3.79 1.38 0.14
N GLY A 197 4.16 2.55 -0.35
CA GLY A 197 4.88 3.57 0.41
C GLY A 197 3.99 4.74 0.76
N LEU A 198 4.11 5.18 2.01
CA LEU A 198 3.50 6.39 2.55
C LEU A 198 4.64 7.31 2.97
N SER A 199 4.70 8.53 2.45
CA SER A 199 5.69 9.51 2.88
C SER A 199 5.08 10.84 3.29
N LYS A 200 5.62 11.43 4.34
CA LYS A 200 5.17 12.71 4.87
C LYS A 200 6.35 13.64 5.04
N LYS A 201 6.21 14.85 4.50
CA LYS A 201 7.15 15.94 4.69
C LYS A 201 6.72 16.79 5.88
N LEU A 202 7.68 17.11 6.72
CA LEU A 202 7.54 17.81 7.99
C LEU A 202 8.64 18.88 8.07
N LEU A 203 8.48 19.86 8.96
CA LEU A 203 9.47 20.90 9.21
C LEU A 203 9.85 21.70 7.95
N ASN A 204 8.86 22.16 7.18
CA ASN A 204 9.05 22.85 5.90
C ASN A 204 9.91 22.03 4.93
N ASP A 205 9.49 20.79 4.68
CA ASP A 205 10.16 19.83 3.79
C ASP A 205 11.58 19.41 4.21
N ARG A 206 11.96 19.66 5.48
CA ARG A 206 13.28 19.28 5.99
C ARG A 206 13.31 17.87 6.57
N LEU A 207 12.19 17.34 7.04
CA LEU A 207 12.09 15.99 7.57
C LEU A 207 11.11 15.20 6.71
N THR A 208 11.60 14.14 6.08
CA THR A 208 10.78 13.21 5.28
C THR A 208 10.74 11.88 6.01
N VAL A 209 9.54 11.45 6.39
CA VAL A 209 9.32 10.13 6.99
C VAL A 209 8.55 9.29 5.98
N THR A 210 9.12 8.15 5.60
CA THR A 210 8.53 7.18 4.69
C THR A 210 8.33 5.85 5.41
N VAL A 211 7.13 5.29 5.30
CA VAL A 211 6.78 3.97 5.80
C VAL A 211 6.29 3.13 4.62
N GLY A 212 6.94 2.00 4.40
CA GLY A 212 6.62 1.04 3.36
C GLY A 212 6.01 -0.23 3.92
N SER A 213 5.04 -0.78 3.21
CA SER A 213 4.46 -2.10 3.45
C SER A 213 4.59 -2.96 2.21
N SER A 214 4.79 -4.27 2.40
CA SER A 214 4.91 -5.26 1.32
C SER A 214 3.84 -6.35 1.48
N PHE A 215 3.20 -6.71 0.37
CA PHE A 215 2.15 -7.72 0.29
C PHE A 215 2.52 -8.75 -0.77
N ALA A 216 2.68 -10.01 -0.37
CA ALA A 216 2.91 -11.09 -1.32
C ALA A 216 1.59 -11.40 -2.06
N LEU A 217 1.54 -11.15 -3.37
CA LEU A 217 0.35 -11.37 -4.19
C LEU A 217 0.30 -12.76 -4.80
N GLU A 218 1.46 -13.30 -5.19
CA GLU A 218 1.61 -14.59 -5.86
C GLU A 218 3.04 -15.13 -5.64
N GLY A 219 3.17 -16.45 -5.52
CA GLY A 219 4.46 -17.14 -5.44
C GLY A 219 4.67 -17.95 -4.15
N PRO A 220 5.67 -18.83 -4.13
CA PRO A 220 5.99 -19.65 -2.96
C PRO A 220 6.52 -18.78 -1.82
N GLN A 221 6.00 -19.01 -0.61
CA GLN A 221 6.44 -18.33 0.60
C GLN A 221 7.48 -19.17 1.34
N ALA A 222 8.57 -18.55 1.78
CA ALA A 222 9.57 -19.23 2.58
C ALA A 222 9.02 -19.55 3.99
N PRO A 223 9.44 -20.65 4.63
CA PRO A 223 9.06 -20.93 6.01
C PRO A 223 9.46 -19.78 6.96
N GLY A 224 8.48 -19.18 7.64
CA GLY A 224 8.68 -18.01 8.51
C GLY A 224 8.45 -16.65 7.83
N GLU A 225 8.12 -16.63 6.53
CA GLU A 225 7.74 -15.43 5.80
C GLU A 225 6.31 -14.99 6.16
N LYS A 226 6.12 -13.72 6.48
CA LYS A 226 4.78 -13.14 6.65
C LYS A 226 4.24 -12.75 5.27
N SER A 227 3.04 -13.23 4.93
CA SER A 227 2.32 -12.85 3.70
C SER A 227 2.02 -11.35 3.62
N THR A 228 2.07 -10.67 4.77
CA THR A 228 1.81 -9.26 4.90
C THR A 228 2.81 -8.66 5.86
N ASP A 229 3.63 -7.71 5.39
CA ASP A 229 4.54 -6.93 6.23
C ASP A 229 4.11 -5.47 6.23
N ILE A 230 3.25 -5.14 7.19
CA ILE A 230 2.72 -3.79 7.36
C ILE A 230 3.71 -2.96 8.17
N ALA A 231 4.17 -1.86 7.58
CA ALA A 231 5.16 -0.95 8.16
C ALA A 231 6.53 -1.58 8.45
N GLY A 232 6.91 -2.63 7.72
CA GLY A 232 8.22 -3.29 7.86
C GLY A 232 9.39 -2.45 7.35
N ASN A 233 9.14 -1.57 6.39
CA ASN A 233 10.14 -0.66 5.81
C ASN A 233 9.95 0.75 6.36
N VAL A 234 10.98 1.32 6.98
CA VAL A 234 10.95 2.70 7.49
C VAL A 234 12.16 3.45 6.97
N ASN A 235 11.95 4.65 6.48
CA ASN A 235 13.02 5.54 6.04
C ASN A 235 12.75 6.95 6.58
N VAL A 236 13.71 7.50 7.31
CA VAL A 236 13.66 8.85 7.85
C VAL A 236 14.83 9.64 7.28
N GLU A 237 14.53 10.70 6.55
CA GLU A 237 15.53 11.58 5.96
C GLU A 237 15.40 12.99 6.52
N TYR A 238 16.52 13.59 6.92
CA TYR A 238 16.59 14.95 7.42
C TYR A 238 17.57 15.80 6.61
N ALA A 239 17.07 16.89 6.03
CA ALA A 239 17.85 17.90 5.31
C ALA A 239 18.55 18.83 6.31
N LEU A 240 19.87 18.63 6.43
CA LEU A 240 20.74 19.45 7.27
C LEU A 240 20.90 20.86 6.70
N SER A 241 20.91 21.01 5.37
CA SER A 241 20.97 22.31 4.71
C SER A 241 19.67 22.67 4.02
N ALA A 242 19.33 23.97 4.03
CA ALA A 242 18.15 24.51 3.35
C ALA A 242 18.16 24.31 1.83
N ASP A 243 19.35 24.13 1.24
CA ASP A 243 19.52 23.82 -0.18
C ASP A 243 19.53 22.30 -0.48
N GLY A 244 19.25 21.46 0.53
CA GLY A 244 19.10 20.01 0.35
C GLY A 244 20.39 19.24 0.02
N ARG A 245 21.55 19.91 -0.01
CA ARG A 245 22.83 19.29 -0.34
C ARG A 245 23.35 18.33 0.71
N TYR A 246 23.06 18.57 1.99
CA TYR A 246 23.49 17.71 3.08
C TYR A 246 22.26 17.03 3.68
N ARG A 247 22.23 15.70 3.67
CA ARG A 247 21.12 14.92 4.22
C ARG A 247 21.61 13.79 5.11
N LEU A 248 20.90 13.56 6.19
CA LEU A 248 21.05 12.36 7.03
C LEU A 248 19.88 11.44 6.75
N ARG A 249 20.18 10.15 6.65
CA ARG A 249 19.19 9.11 6.34
C ARG A 249 19.32 8.00 7.36
N ALA A 250 18.23 7.65 8.01
CA ALA A 250 18.10 6.46 8.83
C ALA A 250 17.09 5.54 8.15
N TYR A 251 17.42 4.27 7.98
CA TYR A 251 16.50 3.33 7.36
C TYR A 251 16.51 1.99 8.08
N ARG A 252 15.35 1.34 8.03
CA ARG A 252 15.15 -0.05 8.34
C ARG A 252 14.44 -0.66 7.15
N ARG A 253 15.03 -1.68 6.55
CA ARG A 253 14.47 -2.40 5.41
C ARG A 253 14.40 -3.87 5.75
N ASN A 254 13.28 -4.47 5.43
CA ASN A 254 13.11 -5.89 5.48
C ASN A 254 13.38 -6.45 4.08
N GLN A 255 14.44 -7.25 3.96
CA GLN A 255 14.82 -7.93 2.72
C GLN A 255 14.52 -9.41 2.88
N ASN A 256 13.83 -9.96 1.87
CA ASN A 256 13.51 -11.38 1.80
C ASN A 256 14.38 -12.00 0.72
N ASP A 257 15.50 -12.60 1.10
CA ASP A 257 16.32 -13.39 0.18
C ASP A 257 15.90 -14.86 0.25
N VAL A 258 15.54 -15.44 -0.90
CA VAL A 258 15.09 -16.85 -1.03
C VAL A 258 16.19 -17.85 -0.64
N ILE A 259 17.45 -17.41 -0.66
CA ILE A 259 18.63 -18.24 -0.40
C ILE A 259 18.87 -18.46 1.10
N VAL A 260 18.40 -17.54 1.96
CA VAL A 260 18.62 -17.59 3.40
C VAL A 260 17.27 -17.82 4.07
N GLN A 261 17.12 -18.95 4.77
CA GLN A 261 15.89 -19.31 5.49
C GLN A 261 15.62 -18.34 6.68
N GLY A 262 15.08 -17.15 6.41
CA GLY A 262 14.68 -16.20 7.45
C GLY A 262 14.44 -14.76 6.98
N GLN A 263 13.83 -13.96 7.85
CA GLN A 263 13.61 -12.53 7.66
C GLN A 263 14.91 -11.75 7.91
N ILE A 264 15.46 -11.06 6.91
CA ILE A 264 16.67 -10.23 7.07
C ILE A 264 16.27 -8.77 7.26
N ILE A 265 16.47 -8.26 8.47
CA ILE A 265 16.23 -6.85 8.79
C ILE A 265 17.56 -6.10 8.65
N GLU A 266 17.68 -5.29 7.60
CA GLU A 266 18.79 -4.36 7.41
C GLU A 266 18.45 -3.02 8.08
N THR A 267 19.26 -2.57 9.04
CA THR A 267 19.12 -1.23 9.65
C THR A 267 20.41 -0.46 9.46
N GLY A 268 20.31 0.76 8.94
CA GLY A 268 21.46 1.56 8.57
C GLY A 268 21.27 3.05 8.79
N LEU A 269 22.41 3.73 8.91
CA LEU A 269 22.52 5.18 8.94
C LEU A 269 23.41 5.60 7.77
N GLY A 270 22.96 6.59 7.01
CA GLY A 270 23.64 7.12 5.84
C GLY A 270 23.71 8.64 5.87
N PHE A 271 24.76 9.18 5.25
CA PHE A 271 24.90 10.60 4.99
C PHE A 271 25.04 10.81 3.49
N THR A 272 24.27 11.76 2.94
CA THR A 272 24.24 12.05 1.51
C THR A 272 24.66 13.48 1.27
N LEU A 273 25.64 13.66 0.36
CA LEU A 273 26.11 14.94 -0.12
C LEU A 273 25.83 15.06 -1.62
N VAL A 274 24.94 15.98 -1.99
CA VAL A 274 24.62 16.29 -3.39
C VAL A 274 25.35 17.59 -3.79
N VAL A 275 26.16 17.54 -4.85
CA VAL A 275 26.94 18.69 -5.33
C VAL A 275 26.77 18.86 -6.83
N ASP A 276 26.27 20.03 -7.23
CA ASP A 276 26.25 20.44 -8.64
C ASP A 276 27.58 21.08 -9.04
N TYR A 277 28.23 20.50 -10.05
CA TYR A 277 29.52 20.96 -10.57
C TYR A 277 29.54 20.95 -12.10
N ASN A 278 30.20 21.94 -12.70
CA ASN A 278 30.45 21.96 -14.15
C ASN A 278 31.83 21.35 -14.47
N LYS A 279 32.75 21.34 -13.51
CA LYS A 279 34.08 20.71 -13.62
C LYS A 279 34.40 19.97 -12.33
N PHE A 280 34.88 18.72 -12.42
CA PHE A 280 35.21 17.88 -11.25
C PHE A 280 36.10 18.59 -10.20
N ARG A 281 37.01 19.46 -10.65
CA ARG A 281 37.91 20.25 -9.79
C ARG A 281 37.19 21.31 -8.92
N GLU A 282 35.93 21.62 -9.21
CA GLU A 282 35.12 22.59 -8.46
C GLU A 282 34.44 21.99 -7.22
N ILE A 283 34.32 20.67 -7.13
CA ILE A 283 33.70 19.95 -6.00
C ILE A 283 34.46 20.21 -4.69
N PHE A 284 35.79 20.34 -4.75
CA PHE A 284 36.66 20.56 -3.59
C PHE A 284 37.07 22.03 -3.38
N GLN A 285 36.62 22.97 -4.21
CA GLN A 285 36.97 24.38 -4.05
C GLN A 285 36.08 25.04 -2.98
N LYS A 286 36.72 25.53 -1.91
CA LYS A 286 36.07 26.27 -0.81
C LYS A 286 35.15 27.39 -1.35
N LYS A 287 33.92 27.43 -0.80
CA LYS A 287 32.82 28.40 -1.07
C LYS A 287 33.22 29.87 -1.19
N ARG A 288 34.37 30.28 -0.63
CA ARG A 288 34.81 31.69 -0.58
C ARG A 288 35.11 32.27 -1.98
N ASN A 289 35.51 31.44 -2.95
CA ASN A 289 35.86 31.91 -4.30
C ASN A 289 34.68 31.97 -5.29
N ARG A 290 33.53 31.37 -4.96
CA ARG A 290 32.35 31.32 -5.88
C ARG A 290 31.52 32.60 -5.81
N ARG A 291 31.48 33.28 -4.65
CA ARG A 291 30.85 34.62 -4.54
C ARG A 291 31.67 35.70 -5.26
N THR A 292 33.00 35.66 -5.15
CA THR A 292 33.87 36.65 -5.81
C THR A 292 33.78 36.57 -7.34
N ARG A 293 33.81 35.36 -7.92
CA ARG A 293 33.67 35.18 -9.37
C ARG A 293 32.31 35.60 -9.94
N ASN A 294 31.21 35.35 -9.22
CA ASN A 294 29.88 35.76 -9.69
C ASN A 294 29.68 37.28 -9.62
N ILE A 295 30.35 37.97 -8.68
CA ILE A 295 30.35 39.43 -8.59
C ILE A 295 31.22 40.04 -9.70
N GLU A 296 32.39 39.45 -9.97
CA GLU A 296 33.29 39.89 -11.06
C GLU A 296 32.67 39.69 -12.45
N GLN A 297 31.95 38.57 -12.68
CA GLN A 297 31.28 38.30 -13.96
C GLN A 297 30.06 39.22 -14.21
N LYS A 298 29.30 39.58 -13.17
CA LYS A 298 28.22 40.57 -13.30
C LYS A 298 28.76 41.98 -13.61
N ALA A 299 29.85 42.38 -12.96
CA ALA A 299 30.48 43.68 -13.18
C ALA A 299 31.14 43.83 -14.57
N GLN A 300 31.52 42.72 -15.22
CA GLN A 300 32.02 42.76 -16.60
C GLN A 300 30.88 42.90 -17.64
N ASN A 301 29.75 42.21 -17.42
CA ASN A 301 28.61 42.29 -18.34
C ASN A 301 27.92 43.67 -18.34
N GLU A 302 27.92 44.39 -17.23
CA GLU A 302 27.38 45.77 -17.16
C GLU A 302 28.28 46.82 -17.86
N LYS A 303 29.56 46.53 -18.10
CA LYS A 303 30.48 47.46 -18.80
C LYS A 303 30.50 47.29 -20.32
N THR A 304 29.73 46.34 -20.85
CA THR A 304 29.73 46.00 -22.28
C THR A 304 28.40 46.31 -22.97
N ASN A 305 27.51 47.06 -22.31
CA ASN A 305 26.26 47.61 -22.86
C ASN A 305 26.33 49.14 -22.90
#